data_AF-A0AAV2JPL6-F1
#
_entry.id   AF-A0AAV2JPL6-F1
#
_cell.length_a   1.000
_cell.length_b   1.000
_cell.length_c   1.000
_cell.angle_alpha   90.00
_cell.angle_beta   90.00
_cell.angle_gamma   90.00
#
_symmetry.space_group_name_H-M   'P 1'
#
loop_
_entity.id
_entity.type
_entity.pdbx_description
1 polymer ?
#
loop_
_entity_poly.entity_id
_entity_poly.type
_entity_poly.pdbx_seq_one_letter_code
_entity_poly.pdbx_strand_id
1 'polypeptide(L)'
;MCFSAGFISNLTIQRQHFPSDEDQTGAAKALLRLQDTYRLDSNTISTGNLPGATYKSRMTAEDCYELGKIAYTEVDYYHTELWMEQALRQLEEGEDSTLDKVTVLDYLSYAIYQQGDMERALEYTKKLLDLDPEHKRAQERKKYEMLCRGEGIKMTPRRQSRLFCRYYDNNHHPKLLLAPVKQQDEWDRPYIVRYLDIITDEEVAKVKKLALPRLRRATISNPVTGILETAHYRISKSAWLTSYDDPVVEIINERIEDITGLEMDTAEELQVANYGVGGQYEPHFDFGRKDEPDAFKELGTGNRIATWLFYMSDVLAGGATVFPDIGASIWPQKNSAVFWYNLFASGEGDYSTRHAACPVLVGNKWVSNKWIHERGQEWRRPCGLNESE
;
A
#
# COMPACT_ATOMS: atom_id res chain seq x y z
N MET A 1 -16.58 42.02 -3.20
CA MET A 1 -17.87 42.66 -2.89
C MET A 1 -18.11 42.57 -1.39
N CYS A 2 -18.34 43.68 -0.69
CA CYS A 2 -18.71 43.65 0.73
C CYS A 2 -20.23 43.43 0.85
N PHE A 3 -20.64 42.23 1.23
CA PHE A 3 -22.03 41.97 1.58
C PHE A 3 -22.34 42.54 2.97
N SER A 4 -23.51 43.15 3.14
CA SER A 4 -23.93 43.71 4.42
C SER A 4 -24.26 42.59 5.41
N ALA A 5 -24.08 42.83 6.72
CA ALA A 5 -24.35 41.84 7.77
C ALA A 5 -25.81 41.31 7.73
N GLY A 6 -26.77 42.14 7.32
CA GLY A 6 -28.16 41.73 7.10
C GLY A 6 -28.36 40.77 5.92
N PHE A 7 -27.57 40.92 4.85
CA PHE A 7 -27.58 40.00 3.71
C PHE A 7 -27.00 38.63 4.07
N ILE A 8 -25.89 38.61 4.81
CA ILE A 8 -25.25 37.36 5.30
C ILE A 8 -26.18 36.61 6.27
N SER A 9 -26.88 37.33 7.16
CA SER A 9 -27.85 36.73 8.09
C SER A 9 -29.02 36.07 7.35
N ASN A 10 -29.56 36.72 6.31
CA ASN A 10 -30.65 36.16 5.49
C ASN A 10 -30.21 34.94 4.68
N LEU A 11 -29.00 34.95 4.11
CA LEU A 11 -28.40 33.79 3.43
C LEU A 11 -28.18 32.61 4.37
N THR A 12 -27.80 32.86 5.62
CA THR A 12 -27.62 31.80 6.63
C THR A 12 -28.95 31.10 6.96
N ILE A 13 -30.07 31.84 7.00
CA ILE A 13 -31.42 31.27 7.23
C ILE A 13 -31.92 30.48 6.01
N GLN A 14 -31.59 30.94 4.80
CA GLN A 14 -31.95 30.27 3.54
C GLN A 14 -31.09 29.01 3.29
N ARG A 15 -29.89 28.92 3.89
CA ARG A 15 -28.94 27.81 3.69
C ARG A 15 -29.54 26.43 3.93
N GLN A 16 -30.50 26.30 4.85
CA GLN A 16 -31.21 25.03 5.12
C GLN A 16 -32.08 24.54 3.95
N HIS A 17 -32.37 25.39 2.95
CA HIS A 17 -33.13 25.04 1.75
C HIS A 17 -32.24 24.89 0.51
N PHE A 18 -30.93 25.12 0.63
CA PHE A 18 -30.00 24.91 -0.47
C PHE A 18 -29.63 23.44 -0.60
N PRO A 19 -29.31 22.98 -1.82
CA PRO A 19 -28.77 21.66 -2.02
C PRO A 19 -27.57 21.42 -1.11
N SER A 20 -27.56 20.23 -0.51
CA SER A 20 -26.48 19.71 0.32
C SER A 20 -25.57 18.79 -0.48
N ASP A 21 -24.46 18.38 0.12
CA ASP A 21 -23.55 17.37 -0.47
C ASP A 21 -24.28 16.03 -0.70
N GLU A 22 -25.31 15.73 0.10
CA GLU A 22 -26.16 14.55 -0.08
C GLU A 22 -27.02 14.66 -1.34
N ASP A 23 -27.57 15.85 -1.62
CA ASP A 23 -28.35 16.09 -2.84
C ASP A 23 -27.48 15.98 -4.09
N GLN A 24 -26.27 16.54 -4.05
CA GLN A 24 -25.30 16.44 -5.14
C GLN A 24 -24.91 14.97 -5.40
N THR A 25 -24.58 14.23 -4.34
CA THR A 25 -24.22 12.80 -4.43
C THR A 25 -25.39 11.97 -4.95
N GLY A 26 -26.61 12.25 -4.46
CA GLY A 26 -27.83 11.58 -4.92
C GLY A 26 -28.12 11.84 -6.40
N ALA A 27 -27.95 13.08 -6.86
CA ALA A 27 -28.11 13.46 -8.26
C ALA A 27 -27.08 12.77 -9.16
N ALA A 28 -25.82 12.73 -8.75
CA ALA A 28 -24.76 12.03 -9.47
C ALA A 28 -25.07 10.54 -9.62
N LYS A 29 -25.43 9.85 -8.52
CA LYS A 29 -25.82 8.43 -8.55
C LYS A 29 -27.04 8.17 -9.44
N ALA A 30 -28.00 9.10 -9.49
CA ALA A 30 -29.13 9.00 -10.38
C ALA A 30 -28.71 9.11 -11.87
N LEU A 31 -27.78 9.99 -12.21
CA LEU A 31 -27.24 10.12 -13.56
C LEU A 31 -26.49 8.86 -14.00
N LEU A 32 -25.63 8.29 -13.15
CA LEU A 32 -24.94 7.02 -13.42
C LEU A 32 -25.95 5.88 -13.66
N ARG A 33 -27.01 5.82 -12.85
CA ARG A 33 -28.08 4.83 -13.06
C ARG A 33 -28.80 5.00 -14.40
N LEU A 34 -29.05 6.23 -14.83
CA LEU A 34 -29.65 6.50 -16.14
C LEU A 34 -28.72 6.06 -17.28
N GLN A 35 -27.42 6.31 -17.13
CA GLN A 35 -26.37 5.88 -18.05
C GLN A 35 -26.46 4.37 -18.30
N ASP A 36 -26.47 3.57 -17.24
CA ASP A 36 -26.58 2.10 -17.33
C ASP A 36 -27.93 1.64 -17.88
N THR A 37 -29.03 2.19 -17.33
CA THR A 37 -30.40 1.75 -17.65
C THR A 37 -30.71 1.94 -19.13
N TYR A 38 -30.27 3.07 -19.69
CA TYR A 38 -30.55 3.44 -21.07
C TYR A 38 -29.36 3.23 -22.02
N ARG A 39 -28.24 2.67 -21.52
CA ARG A 39 -27.00 2.45 -22.27
C ARG A 39 -26.51 3.72 -22.98
N LEU A 40 -26.51 4.83 -22.25
CA LEU A 40 -26.02 6.11 -22.75
C LEU A 40 -24.51 6.19 -22.55
N ASP A 41 -23.80 6.84 -23.47
CA ASP A 41 -22.41 7.21 -23.26
C ASP A 41 -22.29 8.59 -22.58
N SER A 42 -21.14 8.85 -21.94
CA SER A 42 -20.90 10.10 -21.20
C SER A 42 -20.96 11.35 -22.09
N ASN A 43 -20.66 11.23 -23.38
CA ASN A 43 -20.77 12.35 -24.33
C ASN A 43 -22.24 12.68 -24.63
N THR A 44 -23.10 11.67 -24.80
CA THR A 44 -24.55 11.85 -24.99
C THR A 44 -25.18 12.57 -23.80
N ILE A 45 -24.78 12.23 -22.56
CA ILE A 45 -25.28 12.90 -21.35
C ILE A 45 -24.71 14.32 -21.23
N SER A 46 -23.39 14.50 -21.35
CA SER A 46 -22.74 15.80 -21.18
C SER A 46 -23.16 16.84 -22.22
N THR A 47 -23.42 16.44 -23.46
CA THR A 47 -23.88 17.34 -24.53
C THR A 47 -25.37 17.64 -24.49
N GLY A 48 -26.14 16.92 -23.66
CA GLY A 48 -27.60 17.07 -23.53
C GLY A 48 -28.39 16.51 -24.72
N ASN A 49 -27.77 15.67 -25.58
CA ASN A 49 -28.41 15.09 -26.76
C ASN A 49 -29.04 13.72 -26.46
N LEU A 50 -30.02 13.69 -25.56
CA LEU A 50 -30.62 12.45 -25.08
C LEU A 50 -31.61 11.84 -26.10
N PRO A 51 -31.83 10.51 -26.07
CA PRO A 51 -32.82 9.88 -26.93
C PRO A 51 -34.22 10.48 -26.74
N GLY A 52 -34.75 11.08 -27.79
CA GLY A 52 -36.09 11.69 -27.79
C GLY A 52 -36.18 13.11 -27.21
N ALA A 53 -35.08 13.69 -26.73
CA ALA A 53 -35.06 15.07 -26.24
C ALA A 53 -33.67 15.71 -26.33
N THR A 54 -33.60 16.90 -26.93
CA THR A 54 -32.36 17.70 -26.97
C THR A 54 -32.47 18.87 -26.00
N TYR A 55 -31.54 18.94 -25.05
CA TYR A 55 -31.46 20.00 -24.07
C TYR A 55 -30.39 21.03 -24.48
N LYS A 56 -30.59 22.31 -24.09
CA LYS A 56 -29.62 23.38 -24.37
C LYS A 56 -28.48 23.45 -23.36
N SER A 57 -28.73 22.96 -22.14
CA SER A 57 -27.75 22.86 -21.06
C SER A 57 -26.75 21.76 -21.37
N ARG A 58 -25.47 22.07 -21.25
CA ARG A 58 -24.35 21.13 -21.38
C ARG A 58 -23.59 21.08 -20.07
N MET A 59 -22.99 19.94 -19.80
CA MET A 59 -22.09 19.76 -18.67
C MET A 59 -20.71 20.30 -19.04
N THR A 60 -20.11 21.05 -18.11
CA THR A 60 -18.73 21.50 -18.21
C THR A 60 -17.75 20.37 -17.90
N ALA A 61 -16.46 20.58 -18.16
CA ALA A 61 -15.41 19.68 -17.72
C ALA A 61 -15.40 19.48 -16.20
N GLU A 62 -15.72 20.53 -15.43
CA GLU A 62 -15.86 20.48 -13.97
C GLU A 62 -17.05 19.61 -13.53
N ASP A 63 -18.19 19.73 -14.20
CA ASP A 63 -19.36 18.89 -13.92
C ASP A 63 -19.07 17.40 -14.19
N CYS A 64 -18.38 17.10 -15.30
CA CYS A 64 -17.98 15.74 -15.64
C CYS A 64 -16.96 15.17 -14.65
N TYR A 65 -16.00 16.00 -14.21
CA TYR A 65 -15.03 15.63 -13.20
C TYR A 65 -15.68 15.31 -11.85
N GLU A 66 -16.63 16.12 -11.38
CA GLU A 66 -17.32 15.86 -10.11
C GLU A 66 -18.16 14.57 -10.16
N LEU A 67 -18.80 14.26 -11.31
CA LEU A 67 -19.44 12.95 -11.50
C LEU A 67 -18.45 11.79 -11.39
N GLY A 68 -17.31 11.90 -12.08
CA GLY A 68 -16.25 10.88 -12.02
C GLY A 68 -15.68 10.71 -10.62
N LYS A 69 -15.51 11.81 -9.88
CA LYS A 69 -14.99 11.81 -8.51
C LYS A 69 -15.98 11.17 -7.53
N ILE A 70 -17.27 11.42 -7.68
CA ILE A 70 -18.31 10.74 -6.88
C ILE A 70 -18.32 9.23 -7.20
N ALA A 71 -18.24 8.85 -8.47
CA ALA A 71 -18.09 7.44 -8.86
C ALA A 71 -16.86 6.79 -8.22
N TYR A 72 -15.73 7.51 -8.20
CA TYR A 72 -14.48 7.04 -7.60
C TYR A 72 -14.63 6.78 -6.10
N THR A 73 -15.29 7.68 -5.37
CA THR A 73 -15.53 7.51 -3.93
C THR A 73 -16.39 6.31 -3.60
N GLU A 74 -17.24 5.87 -4.55
CA GLU A 74 -18.08 4.68 -4.43
C GLU A 74 -17.38 3.41 -4.96
N VAL A 75 -16.09 3.49 -5.29
CA VAL A 75 -15.29 2.37 -5.86
C VAL A 75 -15.83 1.92 -7.23
N ASP A 76 -16.62 2.76 -7.90
CA ASP A 76 -17.11 2.54 -9.25
C ASP A 76 -16.08 3.06 -10.27
N TYR A 77 -15.01 2.28 -10.43
CA TYR A 77 -13.92 2.64 -11.33
C TYR A 77 -14.33 2.66 -12.79
N TYR A 78 -15.38 1.93 -13.17
CA TYR A 78 -15.91 1.91 -14.53
C TYR A 78 -16.52 3.27 -14.88
N HIS A 79 -17.44 3.78 -14.05
CA HIS A 79 -18.00 5.11 -14.29
C HIS A 79 -16.97 6.22 -14.08
N THR A 80 -16.04 6.05 -13.14
CA THR A 80 -14.93 6.99 -12.97
C THR A 80 -14.16 7.18 -14.27
N GLU A 81 -13.76 6.08 -14.91
CA GLU A 81 -13.02 6.12 -16.18
C GLU A 81 -13.80 6.89 -17.25
N LEU A 82 -15.06 6.53 -17.48
CA LEU A 82 -15.89 7.14 -18.53
C LEU A 82 -16.06 8.65 -18.34
N TRP A 83 -16.28 9.10 -17.11
CA TRP A 83 -16.49 10.52 -16.81
C TRP A 83 -15.19 11.32 -16.77
N MET A 84 -14.09 10.73 -16.28
CA MET A 84 -12.78 11.36 -16.33
C MET A 84 -12.25 11.48 -17.76
N GLU A 85 -12.48 10.49 -18.64
CA GLU A 85 -12.16 10.60 -20.07
C GLU A 85 -12.97 11.70 -20.76
N GLN A 86 -14.25 11.85 -20.40
CA GLN A 86 -15.08 12.93 -20.93
C GLN A 86 -14.59 14.31 -20.47
N ALA A 87 -14.26 14.46 -19.18
CA ALA A 87 -13.69 15.70 -18.65
C ALA A 87 -12.35 16.03 -19.33
N LEU A 88 -11.46 15.04 -19.47
CA LEU A 88 -10.17 15.21 -20.14
C LEU A 88 -10.34 15.64 -21.60
N ARG A 89 -11.29 15.03 -22.33
CA ARG A 89 -11.60 15.40 -23.71
C ARG A 89 -12.02 16.86 -23.83
N GLN A 90 -12.90 17.34 -22.95
CA GLN A 90 -13.33 18.74 -22.95
C GLN A 90 -12.17 19.70 -22.69
N LEU A 91 -11.27 19.38 -21.74
CA LEU A 91 -10.06 20.16 -21.48
C LEU A 91 -9.05 20.11 -22.64
N GLU A 92 -8.99 19.01 -23.39
CA GLU A 92 -8.17 18.88 -24.60
C GLU A 92 -8.73 19.66 -25.79
N GLU A 93 -10.05 19.77 -25.89
CA GLU A 93 -10.74 20.60 -26.89
C GLU A 93 -10.64 22.11 -26.59
N GLY A 94 -10.09 22.50 -25.44
CA GLY A 94 -9.79 23.89 -25.08
C GLY A 94 -10.91 24.60 -24.31
N GLU A 95 -11.77 23.85 -23.61
CA GLU A 95 -12.74 24.43 -22.68
C GLU A 95 -12.02 25.25 -21.58
N ASP A 96 -12.49 26.48 -21.33
CA ASP A 96 -11.97 27.34 -20.27
C ASP A 96 -12.48 26.85 -18.91
N SER A 97 -11.57 26.36 -18.07
CA SER A 97 -11.89 25.75 -16.78
C SER A 97 -10.76 25.96 -15.78
N THR A 98 -11.12 25.98 -14.50
CA THR A 98 -10.15 26.00 -13.39
C THR A 98 -9.57 24.62 -13.08
N LEU A 99 -10.20 23.56 -13.58
CA LEU A 99 -9.77 22.19 -13.43
C LEU A 99 -8.53 21.91 -14.29
N ASP A 100 -7.46 21.48 -13.65
CA ASP A 100 -6.24 21.09 -14.34
C ASP A 100 -6.31 19.65 -14.86
N LYS A 101 -5.61 19.39 -15.98
CA LYS A 101 -5.55 18.07 -16.59
C LYS A 101 -4.82 17.04 -15.72
N VAL A 102 -3.89 17.46 -14.85
CA VAL A 102 -3.11 16.57 -13.99
C VAL A 102 -4.04 15.88 -12.99
N THR A 103 -4.96 16.62 -12.39
CA THR A 103 -5.98 16.13 -11.47
C THR A 103 -6.89 15.10 -12.14
N VAL A 104 -7.37 15.37 -13.35
CA VAL A 104 -8.20 14.40 -14.11
C VAL A 104 -7.42 13.14 -14.46
N LEU A 105 -6.19 13.29 -14.95
CA LEU A 105 -5.32 12.16 -15.29
C LEU A 105 -4.95 11.32 -14.05
N ASP A 106 -4.89 11.93 -12.87
CA ASP A 106 -4.58 11.24 -11.62
C ASP A 106 -5.68 10.22 -11.28
N TYR A 107 -6.94 10.67 -11.23
CA TYR A 107 -8.10 9.81 -11.02
C TYR A 107 -8.24 8.77 -12.13
N LEU A 108 -8.11 9.18 -13.40
CA LEU A 108 -8.28 8.32 -14.56
C LEU A 108 -7.27 7.17 -14.58
N SER A 109 -5.98 7.48 -14.43
CA SER A 109 -4.92 6.48 -14.45
C SER A 109 -4.99 5.51 -13.27
N TYR A 110 -5.50 5.94 -12.11
CA TYR A 110 -5.77 5.04 -10.99
C TYR A 110 -6.99 4.15 -11.24
N ALA A 111 -8.10 4.71 -11.71
CA ALA A 111 -9.32 3.95 -11.97
C ALA A 111 -9.09 2.82 -12.99
N ILE A 112 -8.43 3.14 -14.11
CA ILE A 112 -8.05 2.15 -15.15
C ILE A 112 -7.12 1.09 -14.57
N TYR A 113 -6.19 1.48 -13.71
CA TYR A 113 -5.30 0.53 -13.03
C TYR A 113 -6.06 -0.44 -12.13
N GLN A 114 -7.03 0.04 -11.34
CA GLN A 114 -7.85 -0.81 -10.47
C GLN A 114 -8.73 -1.78 -11.26
N GLN A 115 -9.09 -1.45 -12.49
CA GLN A 115 -9.78 -2.36 -13.40
C GLN A 115 -8.86 -3.43 -14.02
N GLY A 116 -7.55 -3.29 -13.88
CA GLY A 116 -6.56 -4.26 -14.38
C GLY A 116 -6.01 -3.97 -15.78
N ASP A 117 -6.41 -2.85 -16.41
CA ASP A 117 -5.87 -2.41 -17.71
C ASP A 117 -4.54 -1.66 -17.50
N MET A 118 -3.49 -2.43 -17.31
CA MET A 118 -2.16 -1.91 -16.97
C MET A 118 -1.55 -1.05 -18.10
N GLU A 119 -1.84 -1.38 -19.35
CA GLU A 119 -1.26 -0.71 -20.52
C GLU A 119 -1.80 0.72 -20.65
N ARG A 120 -3.13 0.88 -20.64
CA ARG A 120 -3.75 2.21 -20.68
C ARG A 120 -3.44 3.01 -19.42
N ALA A 121 -3.43 2.37 -18.26
CA ALA A 121 -3.06 3.06 -17.02
C ALA A 121 -1.63 3.62 -17.08
N LEU A 122 -0.68 2.88 -17.67
CA LEU A 122 0.68 3.36 -17.88
C LEU A 122 0.76 4.50 -18.89
N GLU A 123 -0.03 4.45 -19.97
CA GLU A 123 -0.10 5.55 -20.95
C GLU A 123 -0.56 6.86 -20.29
N TYR A 124 -1.66 6.83 -19.54
CA TYR A 124 -2.15 8.00 -18.82
C TYR A 124 -1.20 8.46 -17.71
N THR A 125 -0.51 7.53 -17.02
CA THR A 125 0.52 7.88 -16.04
C THR A 125 1.70 8.60 -16.70
N LYS A 126 2.09 8.23 -17.92
CA LYS A 126 3.13 8.95 -18.68
C LYS A 126 2.66 10.35 -19.07
N LYS A 127 1.45 10.50 -19.61
CA LYS A 127 0.85 11.82 -19.92
C LYS A 127 0.80 12.72 -18.69
N LEU A 128 0.46 12.15 -17.53
CA LEU A 128 0.47 12.86 -16.26
C LEU A 128 1.88 13.36 -15.91
N LEU A 129 2.90 12.48 -15.99
CA LEU A 129 4.29 12.86 -15.70
C LEU A 129 4.90 13.84 -16.71
N ASP A 130 4.39 13.88 -17.94
CA ASP A 130 4.80 14.89 -18.94
C ASP A 130 4.30 16.29 -18.56
N LEU A 131 3.16 16.38 -17.84
CA LEU A 131 2.60 17.63 -17.35
C LEU A 131 3.12 18.02 -15.96
N ASP A 132 3.23 17.04 -15.06
CA ASP A 132 3.80 17.20 -13.71
C ASP A 132 4.83 16.10 -13.43
N PRO A 133 6.12 16.35 -13.76
CA PRO A 133 7.19 15.39 -13.52
C PRO A 133 7.39 15.04 -12.04
N GLU A 134 6.99 15.90 -11.10
CA GLU A 134 7.19 15.68 -9.66
C GLU A 134 5.95 15.07 -8.98
N HIS A 135 4.96 14.64 -9.76
CA HIS A 135 3.74 14.06 -9.23
C HIS A 135 4.02 12.78 -8.42
N LYS A 136 3.82 12.87 -7.10
CA LYS A 136 4.27 11.87 -6.12
C LYS A 136 3.79 10.44 -6.43
N ARG A 137 2.48 10.25 -6.64
CA ARG A 137 1.88 8.92 -6.89
C ARG A 137 2.39 8.29 -8.18
N ALA A 138 2.54 9.10 -9.24
CA ALA A 138 2.95 8.63 -10.55
C ALA A 138 4.45 8.26 -10.55
N GLN A 139 5.28 9.07 -9.88
CA GLN A 139 6.69 8.77 -9.63
C GLN A 139 6.87 7.50 -8.79
N GLU A 140 6.08 7.34 -7.72
CA GLU A 140 6.09 6.12 -6.90
C GLU A 140 5.80 4.87 -7.74
N ARG A 141 4.71 4.90 -8.51
CA ARG A 141 4.33 3.76 -9.35
C ARG A 141 5.42 3.41 -10.36
N LYS A 142 6.00 4.43 -11.00
CA LYS A 142 7.13 4.26 -11.92
C LYS A 142 8.32 3.58 -11.23
N LYS A 143 8.72 4.04 -10.04
CA LYS A 143 9.81 3.44 -9.25
C LYS A 143 9.49 2.00 -8.86
N TYR A 144 8.27 1.74 -8.37
CA TYR A 144 7.80 0.38 -8.03
C TYR A 144 7.93 -0.57 -9.22
N GLU A 145 7.39 -0.20 -10.38
CA GLU A 145 7.45 -1.04 -11.58
C GLU A 145 8.88 -1.27 -12.07
N MET A 146 9.73 -0.25 -12.03
CA MET A 146 11.17 -0.38 -12.35
C MET A 146 11.86 -1.38 -11.43
N LEU A 147 11.60 -1.30 -10.11
CA LEU A 147 12.19 -2.21 -9.14
C LEU A 147 11.72 -3.65 -9.35
N CYS A 148 10.44 -3.85 -9.65
CA CYS A 148 9.90 -5.18 -9.96
C CYS A 148 10.49 -5.79 -11.24
N ARG A 149 10.99 -4.97 -12.17
CA ARG A 149 11.75 -5.42 -13.35
C ARG A 149 13.24 -5.63 -13.09
N GLY A 150 13.73 -5.36 -11.87
CA GLY A 150 15.15 -5.43 -11.54
C GLY A 150 15.97 -4.25 -12.07
N GLU A 151 15.31 -3.14 -12.43
CA GLU A 151 15.92 -1.88 -12.90
C GLU A 151 16.26 -0.93 -11.73
N GLY A 152 16.29 -1.45 -10.50
CA GLY A 152 16.63 -0.70 -9.30
C GLY A 152 18.07 -0.19 -9.25
N ILE A 153 18.41 0.46 -8.14
CA ILE A 153 19.78 0.90 -7.90
C ILE A 153 20.68 -0.34 -7.83
N LYS A 154 21.53 -0.50 -8.84
CA LYS A 154 22.50 -1.59 -8.87
C LYS A 154 23.57 -1.32 -7.82
N MET A 155 23.90 -2.33 -7.03
CA MET A 155 25.02 -2.27 -6.10
C MET A 155 26.30 -2.00 -6.87
N THR A 156 26.92 -0.84 -6.63
CA THR A 156 28.25 -0.56 -7.16
C THR A 156 29.26 -1.50 -6.48
N PRO A 157 30.40 -1.85 -7.11
CA PRO A 157 31.42 -2.67 -6.46
C PRO A 157 31.86 -2.12 -5.09
N ARG A 158 31.87 -0.79 -4.93
CA ARG A 158 32.17 -0.10 -3.67
C ARG A 158 31.08 -0.26 -2.60
N ARG A 159 29.80 -0.34 -2.98
CA ARG A 159 28.70 -0.66 -2.07
C ARG A 159 28.69 -2.15 -1.74
N GLN A 160 28.86 -3.00 -2.74
CA GLN A 160 28.90 -4.45 -2.59
C GLN A 160 30.05 -4.91 -1.69
N SER A 161 31.22 -4.25 -1.77
CA SER A 161 32.35 -4.53 -0.87
C SER A 161 32.09 -4.14 0.60
N ARG A 162 31.01 -3.40 0.88
CA ARG A 162 30.58 -3.06 2.24
C ARG A 162 29.47 -3.98 2.76
N LEU A 163 28.87 -4.82 1.90
CA LEU A 163 27.89 -5.81 2.32
C LEU A 163 28.66 -7.05 2.79
N PHE A 164 28.64 -7.31 4.10
CA PHE A 164 29.39 -8.41 4.69
C PHE A 164 28.45 -9.55 5.05
N CYS A 165 28.76 -10.76 4.57
CA CYS A 165 28.23 -11.97 5.17
C CYS A 165 29.02 -12.26 6.45
N ARG A 166 28.31 -12.49 7.56
CA ARG A 166 28.92 -12.76 8.86
C ARG A 166 28.13 -13.80 9.64
N TYR A 167 28.83 -14.48 10.53
CA TYR A 167 28.20 -15.21 11.62
C TYR A 167 27.86 -14.20 12.71
N TYR A 168 26.58 -14.08 13.02
CA TYR A 168 26.04 -13.11 13.95
C TYR A 168 25.56 -13.82 15.22
N ASP A 169 25.97 -13.30 16.37
CA ASP A 169 25.72 -13.90 17.69
C ASP A 169 24.92 -12.99 18.62
N ASN A 170 24.39 -11.88 18.11
CA ASN A 170 23.63 -10.87 18.88
C ASN A 170 24.31 -10.47 20.20
N ASN A 171 25.53 -9.91 20.11
CA ASN A 171 26.30 -9.47 21.27
C ASN A 171 26.54 -10.60 22.29
N HIS A 172 27.03 -11.76 21.81
CA HIS A 172 27.31 -12.93 22.64
C HIS A 172 26.06 -13.52 23.33
N HIS A 173 24.91 -13.52 22.65
CA HIS A 173 23.72 -14.20 23.13
C HIS A 173 24.04 -15.69 23.39
N PRO A 174 23.73 -16.27 24.57
CA PRO A 174 24.22 -17.58 24.97
C PRO A 174 23.94 -18.71 23.96
N LYS A 175 22.76 -18.70 23.34
CA LYS A 175 22.39 -19.70 22.32
C LYS A 175 23.15 -19.48 21.00
N LEU A 176 23.37 -18.23 20.61
CA LEU A 176 23.99 -17.89 19.32
C LEU A 176 25.52 -17.94 19.37
N LEU A 177 26.13 -17.97 20.55
CA LEU A 177 27.55 -18.30 20.70
C LEU A 177 27.87 -19.72 20.24
N LEU A 178 26.96 -20.67 20.48
CA LEU A 178 27.13 -22.07 20.09
C LEU A 178 26.72 -22.31 18.63
N ALA A 179 25.71 -21.59 18.15
CA ALA A 179 25.18 -21.70 16.81
C ALA A 179 24.85 -20.31 16.22
N PRO A 180 25.88 -19.54 15.78
CA PRO A 180 25.65 -18.20 15.25
C PRO A 180 24.91 -18.27 13.92
N VAL A 181 24.06 -17.27 13.68
CA VAL A 181 23.22 -17.22 12.48
C VAL A 181 23.99 -16.58 11.33
N LYS A 182 23.72 -17.02 10.10
CA LYS A 182 24.29 -16.42 8.90
C LYS A 182 23.54 -15.12 8.60
N GLN A 183 24.21 -13.99 8.69
CA GLN A 183 23.67 -12.66 8.43
C GLN A 183 24.33 -12.06 7.19
N GLN A 184 23.55 -11.38 6.35
CA GLN A 184 24.01 -10.66 5.16
C GLN A 184 23.34 -9.29 5.10
N ASP A 185 24.13 -8.24 4.91
CA ASP A 185 23.59 -6.90 4.67
C ASP A 185 22.94 -6.84 3.28
N GLU A 186 21.68 -6.38 3.20
CA GLU A 186 20.96 -6.13 1.94
C GLU A 186 20.99 -4.64 1.58
N TRP A 187 20.95 -3.77 2.58
CA TRP A 187 20.95 -2.32 2.39
C TRP A 187 21.53 -1.56 3.58
N ASP A 188 22.16 -0.42 3.33
CA ASP A 188 22.86 0.38 4.33
C ASP A 188 21.95 1.37 5.09
N ARG A 189 21.06 2.08 4.37
CA ARG A 189 20.07 2.99 4.98
C ARG A 189 18.74 3.00 4.20
N PRO A 190 17.61 2.60 4.81
CA PRO A 190 17.49 2.02 6.15
C PRO A 190 18.30 0.71 6.21
N TYR A 191 18.72 0.33 7.41
CA TYR A 191 19.49 -0.90 7.56
C TYR A 191 18.55 -2.09 7.33
N ILE A 192 18.75 -2.79 6.21
CA ILE A 192 18.00 -3.98 5.85
C ILE A 192 18.97 -5.15 5.83
N VAL A 193 18.61 -6.20 6.56
CA VAL A 193 19.49 -7.34 6.76
C VAL A 193 18.75 -8.64 6.47
N ARG A 194 19.45 -9.58 5.84
CA ARG A 194 18.97 -10.95 5.60
C ARG A 194 19.62 -11.92 6.57
N TYR A 195 18.84 -12.83 7.11
CA TYR A 195 19.31 -14.02 7.80
C TYR A 195 19.07 -15.26 6.93
N LEU A 196 20.12 -16.04 6.69
CA LEU A 196 20.08 -17.22 5.83
C LEU A 196 19.86 -18.50 6.66
N ASP A 197 19.17 -19.47 6.08
CA ASP A 197 18.89 -20.79 6.67
C ASP A 197 18.27 -20.71 8.08
N ILE A 198 17.42 -19.71 8.30
CA ILE A 198 16.90 -19.32 9.62
C ILE A 198 15.60 -20.02 9.99
N ILE A 199 14.93 -20.62 9.02
CA ILE A 199 13.78 -21.49 9.22
C ILE A 199 13.99 -22.77 8.42
N THR A 200 13.75 -23.92 9.04
CA THR A 200 13.99 -25.21 8.39
C THR A 200 12.84 -25.60 7.47
N ASP A 201 13.10 -26.53 6.55
CA ASP A 201 12.06 -27.06 5.66
C ASP A 201 10.92 -27.75 6.43
N GLU A 202 11.22 -28.39 7.56
CA GLU A 202 10.22 -29.02 8.43
C GLU A 202 9.32 -27.98 9.09
N GLU A 203 9.90 -26.91 9.65
CA GLU A 203 9.16 -25.79 10.23
C GLU A 203 8.29 -25.11 9.17
N VAL A 204 8.85 -24.85 7.98
CA VAL A 204 8.10 -24.29 6.85
C VAL A 204 6.92 -25.17 6.48
N ALA A 205 7.12 -26.48 6.34
CA ALA A 205 6.04 -27.42 6.00
C ALA A 205 4.95 -27.43 7.08
N LYS A 206 5.35 -27.39 8.35
CA LYS A 206 4.44 -27.34 9.50
C LYS A 206 3.62 -26.06 9.53
N VAL A 207 4.27 -24.89 9.40
CA VAL A 207 3.61 -23.57 9.34
C VAL A 207 2.62 -23.52 8.18
N LYS A 208 3.02 -23.98 6.98
CA LYS A 208 2.10 -24.04 5.83
C LYS A 208 0.91 -24.97 6.09
N LYS A 209 1.11 -26.12 6.71
CA LYS A 209 0.04 -27.07 7.06
C LYS A 209 -0.99 -26.45 8.01
N LEU A 210 -0.53 -25.69 9.00
CA LEU A 210 -1.40 -24.97 9.95
C LEU A 210 -2.15 -23.80 9.29
N ALA A 211 -1.48 -23.11 8.36
CA ALA A 211 -2.04 -21.95 7.67
C ALA A 211 -3.08 -22.32 6.60
N LEU A 212 -2.84 -23.39 5.82
CA LEU A 212 -3.68 -23.82 4.69
C LEU A 212 -5.20 -23.81 4.94
N PRO A 213 -5.74 -24.40 6.03
CA PRO A 213 -7.19 -24.38 6.28
C PRO A 213 -7.73 -23.01 6.70
N ARG A 214 -6.86 -22.08 7.09
CA ARG A 214 -7.20 -20.73 7.58
C ARG A 214 -7.00 -19.65 6.53
N LEU A 215 -6.39 -19.97 5.39
CA LEU A 215 -6.13 -19.02 4.31
C LEU A 215 -7.44 -18.44 3.76
N ARG A 216 -7.71 -17.20 4.11
CA ARG A 216 -8.80 -16.39 3.56
C ARG A 216 -8.20 -15.30 2.68
N ARG A 217 -9.00 -14.77 1.75
CA ARG A 217 -8.58 -13.59 0.97
C ARG A 217 -8.22 -12.49 1.95
N ALA A 218 -7.03 -11.90 1.79
CA ALA A 218 -6.55 -10.88 2.71
C ALA A 218 -7.51 -9.68 2.73
N THR A 219 -7.84 -9.22 3.93
CA THR A 219 -8.62 -8.00 4.16
C THR A 219 -7.69 -6.88 4.64
N ILE A 220 -8.02 -5.65 4.30
CA ILE A 220 -7.37 -4.43 4.79
C ILE A 220 -8.31 -3.76 5.82
N SER A 221 -7.76 -3.04 6.80
CA SER A 221 -8.58 -2.15 7.62
C SER A 221 -8.80 -0.87 6.83
N ASN A 222 -10.06 -0.51 6.57
CA ASN A 222 -10.39 0.76 5.92
C ASN A 222 -10.11 1.91 6.92
N PRO A 223 -9.23 2.87 6.60
CA PRO A 223 -8.82 3.92 7.54
C PRO A 223 -9.94 4.91 7.89
N VAL A 224 -11.03 4.94 7.11
CA VAL A 224 -12.20 5.81 7.34
C VAL A 224 -13.27 5.08 8.15
N THR A 225 -13.55 3.82 7.84
CA THR A 225 -14.66 3.08 8.43
C THR A 225 -14.24 2.11 9.53
N GLY A 226 -12.95 1.76 9.63
CA GLY A 226 -12.41 0.74 10.53
C GLY A 226 -12.79 -0.70 10.15
N ILE A 227 -13.59 -0.89 9.10
CA ILE A 227 -14.11 -2.19 8.68
C ILE A 227 -13.06 -2.94 7.85
N LEU A 228 -13.00 -4.26 8.02
CA LEU A 228 -12.16 -5.14 7.21
C LEU A 228 -12.77 -5.33 5.82
N GLU A 229 -12.13 -4.78 4.79
CA GLU A 229 -12.58 -4.85 3.39
C GLU A 229 -11.63 -5.70 2.54
N THR A 230 -12.13 -6.34 1.49
CA THR A 230 -11.27 -7.06 0.54
C THR A 230 -10.62 -6.06 -0.41
N ALA A 231 -9.31 -5.86 -0.29
CA ALA A 231 -8.56 -5.00 -1.20
C ALA A 231 -8.44 -5.64 -2.59
N HIS A 232 -8.76 -4.89 -3.65
CA HIS A 232 -8.41 -5.29 -5.03
C HIS A 232 -6.89 -5.24 -5.26
N TYR A 233 -6.19 -4.34 -4.56
CA TYR A 233 -4.74 -4.14 -4.65
C TYR A 233 -3.87 -5.15 -3.87
N ARG A 234 -4.47 -6.01 -3.02
CA ARG A 234 -3.77 -7.09 -2.31
C ARG A 234 -4.31 -8.44 -2.74
N ILE A 235 -3.66 -9.05 -3.72
CA ILE A 235 -4.04 -10.36 -4.27
C ILE A 235 -3.26 -11.46 -3.53
N SER A 236 -3.61 -11.66 -2.25
CA SER A 236 -3.00 -12.69 -1.41
C SER A 236 -4.03 -13.37 -0.52
N LYS A 237 -3.76 -14.60 -0.11
CA LYS A 237 -4.48 -15.24 0.99
C LYS A 237 -3.62 -15.16 2.24
N SER A 238 -4.22 -14.82 3.38
CA SER A 238 -3.52 -14.74 4.67
C SER A 238 -4.19 -15.62 5.72
N ALA A 239 -3.37 -16.12 6.62
CA ALA A 239 -3.75 -16.79 7.86
C ALA A 239 -2.89 -16.22 9.00
N TRP A 240 -3.38 -16.34 10.22
CA TRP A 240 -2.65 -15.93 11.42
C TRP A 240 -2.51 -17.14 12.34
N LEU A 241 -1.34 -17.28 12.94
CA LEU A 241 -0.97 -18.40 13.80
C LEU A 241 -0.41 -17.88 15.13
N THR A 242 -0.85 -18.51 16.20
CA THR A 242 -0.46 -18.22 17.58
C THR A 242 0.38 -19.37 18.16
N SER A 243 1.06 -19.13 19.27
CA SER A 243 1.79 -20.17 20.00
C SER A 243 0.88 -21.28 20.55
N TYR A 244 -0.42 -21.02 20.70
CA TYR A 244 -1.41 -22.04 21.08
C TYR A 244 -1.75 -23.00 19.95
N ASP A 245 -1.50 -22.62 18.69
CA ASP A 245 -1.80 -23.46 17.54
C ASP A 245 -0.82 -24.63 17.42
N ASP A 246 0.46 -24.37 17.66
CA ASP A 246 1.51 -25.38 17.64
C ASP A 246 2.84 -24.83 18.23
N PRO A 247 3.63 -25.66 18.95
CA PRO A 247 4.92 -25.25 19.49
C PRO A 247 5.92 -24.68 18.48
N VAL A 248 5.78 -25.01 17.19
CA VAL A 248 6.64 -24.44 16.14
C VAL A 248 6.58 -22.90 16.10
N VAL A 249 5.42 -22.31 16.40
CA VAL A 249 5.25 -20.84 16.38
C VAL A 249 6.03 -20.21 17.53
N GLU A 250 6.03 -20.85 18.70
CA GLU A 250 6.80 -20.38 19.85
C GLU A 250 8.31 -20.48 19.61
N ILE A 251 8.76 -21.60 19.04
CA ILE A 251 10.17 -21.79 18.63
C ILE A 251 10.61 -20.69 17.65
N ILE A 252 9.73 -20.29 16.72
CA ILE A 252 10.00 -19.20 15.79
C ILE A 252 10.08 -17.86 16.52
N ASN A 253 9.15 -17.57 17.44
CA ASN A 253 9.17 -16.34 18.23
C ASN A 253 10.46 -16.22 19.06
N GLU A 254 10.82 -17.26 19.81
CA GLU A 254 12.05 -17.30 20.60
C GLU A 254 13.29 -17.05 19.73
N ARG A 255 13.33 -17.64 18.52
CA ARG A 255 14.44 -17.43 17.59
C ARG A 255 14.53 -15.98 17.11
N ILE A 256 13.39 -15.34 16.82
CA ILE A 256 13.36 -13.93 16.42
C ILE A 256 13.83 -13.05 17.59
N GLU A 257 13.40 -13.33 18.82
CA GLU A 257 13.86 -12.62 20.01
C GLU A 257 15.37 -12.79 20.22
N ASP A 258 15.87 -14.03 20.18
CA ASP A 258 17.28 -14.34 20.37
C ASP A 258 18.18 -13.60 19.36
N ILE A 259 17.71 -13.41 18.12
CA ILE A 259 18.44 -12.73 17.04
C ILE A 259 18.31 -11.21 17.12
N THR A 260 17.11 -10.70 17.31
CA THR A 260 16.84 -9.25 17.24
C THR A 260 17.12 -8.54 18.56
N GLY A 261 17.11 -9.27 19.68
CA GLY A 261 17.12 -8.72 21.03
C GLY A 261 15.79 -8.09 21.46
N LEU A 262 14.78 -8.07 20.57
CA LEU A 262 13.48 -7.47 20.82
C LEU A 262 12.54 -8.48 21.46
N GLU A 263 11.76 -8.05 22.44
CA GLU A 263 10.78 -8.90 23.13
C GLU A 263 9.58 -9.22 22.23
N MET A 264 9.08 -10.46 22.29
CA MET A 264 7.96 -10.92 21.46
C MET A 264 6.59 -10.87 22.12
N ASP A 265 6.48 -10.55 23.41
CA ASP A 265 5.24 -10.58 24.20
C ASP A 265 4.12 -9.70 23.61
N THR A 266 4.50 -8.53 23.08
CA THR A 266 3.57 -7.58 22.44
C THR A 266 3.56 -7.70 20.92
N ALA A 267 4.36 -8.59 20.34
CA ALA A 267 4.44 -8.79 18.91
C ALA A 267 3.19 -9.48 18.38
N GLU A 268 2.80 -9.18 17.14
CA GLU A 268 1.59 -9.73 16.55
C GLU A 268 1.70 -11.24 16.30
N GLU A 269 0.54 -11.88 16.05
CA GLU A 269 0.48 -13.26 15.60
C GLU A 269 1.31 -13.47 14.33
N LEU A 270 1.80 -14.70 14.12
CA LEU A 270 2.59 -15.03 12.95
C LEU A 270 1.68 -15.03 11.71
N GLN A 271 1.75 -13.96 10.90
CA GLN A 271 0.98 -13.87 9.67
C GLN A 271 1.64 -14.77 8.61
N VAL A 272 0.86 -15.62 7.97
CA VAL A 272 1.28 -16.44 6.83
C VAL A 272 0.53 -15.97 5.60
N ALA A 273 1.27 -15.58 4.55
CA ALA A 273 0.69 -15.10 3.30
C ALA A 273 1.10 -15.97 2.11
N ASN A 274 0.15 -16.16 1.20
CA ASN A 274 0.33 -16.88 -0.05
C ASN A 274 -0.04 -16.00 -1.25
N TYR A 275 0.92 -15.81 -2.16
CA TYR A 275 0.77 -15.08 -3.41
C TYR A 275 0.96 -16.05 -4.60
N GLY A 276 -0.12 -16.34 -5.31
CA GLY A 276 -0.07 -17.05 -6.59
C GLY A 276 0.45 -16.14 -7.72
N VAL A 277 0.38 -16.62 -8.96
CA VAL A 277 0.74 -15.83 -10.15
C VAL A 277 -0.04 -14.52 -10.17
N GLY A 278 0.65 -13.39 -10.39
CA GLY A 278 0.08 -12.05 -10.33
C GLY A 278 -0.22 -11.53 -8.92
N GLY A 279 -0.07 -12.37 -7.89
CA GLY A 279 -0.24 -11.98 -6.50
C GLY A 279 0.80 -10.93 -6.10
N GLN A 280 0.32 -9.79 -5.60
CA GLN A 280 1.13 -8.64 -5.23
C GLN A 280 0.60 -7.96 -3.95
N TYR A 281 1.38 -7.03 -3.42
CA TYR A 281 0.97 -6.08 -2.39
C TYR A 281 1.57 -4.71 -2.73
N GLU A 282 0.71 -3.72 -2.94
CA GLU A 282 1.10 -2.34 -3.23
C GLU A 282 1.99 -1.69 -2.16
N PRO A 283 2.71 -0.60 -2.52
CA PRO A 283 3.52 0.17 -1.59
C PRO A 283 2.77 0.61 -0.32
N HIS A 284 3.29 0.23 0.84
CA HIS A 284 2.72 0.54 2.14
C HIS A 284 3.81 0.75 3.20
N PHE A 285 3.37 1.22 4.36
CA PHE A 285 4.14 1.20 5.60
C PHE A 285 3.58 0.12 6.51
N ASP A 286 4.46 -0.48 7.29
CA ASP A 286 4.02 -1.41 8.33
C ASP A 286 3.63 -0.69 9.62
N PHE A 287 4.14 0.53 9.86
CA PHE A 287 3.80 1.36 11.01
C PHE A 287 2.59 2.27 10.73
N GLY A 288 1.89 2.65 11.80
CA GLY A 288 0.78 3.61 11.74
C GLY A 288 1.29 5.05 11.65
N ARG A 289 0.72 5.85 10.76
CA ARG A 289 1.17 7.23 10.53
C ARG A 289 0.43 8.23 11.43
N LYS A 290 1.09 9.33 11.78
CA LYS A 290 0.53 10.38 12.66
C LYS A 290 -0.70 11.09 12.08
N ASP A 291 -0.81 11.12 10.75
CA ASP A 291 -1.92 11.70 10.01
C ASP A 291 -3.12 10.76 9.87
N GLU A 292 -3.00 9.52 10.35
CA GLU A 292 -4.07 8.51 10.35
C GLU A 292 -4.61 8.30 11.77
N PRO A 293 -5.86 7.83 11.91
CA PRO A 293 -6.35 7.34 13.20
C PRO A 293 -5.37 6.29 13.75
N ASP A 294 -4.98 6.45 15.02
CA ASP A 294 -4.03 5.56 15.66
C ASP A 294 -4.60 4.14 15.74
N ALA A 295 -4.17 3.30 14.80
CA ALA A 295 -4.61 1.93 14.63
C ALA A 295 -4.25 1.04 15.83
N PHE A 296 -3.31 1.46 16.68
CA PHE A 296 -2.81 0.68 17.81
C PHE A 296 -3.29 1.21 19.16
N LYS A 297 -4.03 2.32 19.18
CA LYS A 297 -4.54 2.95 20.40
C LYS A 297 -5.38 2.01 21.25
N GLU A 298 -6.24 1.20 20.61
CA GLU A 298 -7.11 0.25 21.30
C GLU A 298 -6.36 -0.99 21.78
N LEU A 299 -5.31 -1.39 21.05
CA LEU A 299 -4.46 -2.54 21.41
C LEU A 299 -3.54 -2.20 22.59
N GLY A 300 -3.15 -0.94 22.75
CA GLY A 300 -2.24 -0.49 23.80
C GLY A 300 -0.84 -1.13 23.69
N THR A 301 -0.51 -1.74 22.56
CA THR A 301 0.80 -2.31 22.23
C THR A 301 1.75 -1.27 21.64
N GLY A 302 1.21 -0.12 21.22
CA GLY A 302 1.96 0.94 20.56
C GLY A 302 2.28 0.60 19.10
N ASN A 303 3.06 1.43 18.43
CA ASN A 303 3.32 1.28 16.99
C ASN A 303 4.27 0.10 16.68
N ARG A 304 4.28 -0.38 15.43
CA ARG A 304 5.14 -1.46 14.96
C ARG A 304 6.55 -0.95 14.71
N ILE A 305 7.51 -1.30 15.57
CA ILE A 305 8.90 -0.83 15.50
C ILE A 305 9.73 -1.53 14.42
N ALA A 306 9.40 -2.77 14.08
CA ALA A 306 10.19 -3.59 13.18
C ALA A 306 9.37 -4.69 12.52
N THR A 307 9.85 -5.12 11.37
CA THR A 307 9.26 -6.21 10.60
C THR A 307 10.27 -7.31 10.38
N TRP A 308 9.82 -8.54 10.60
CA TRP A 308 10.56 -9.75 10.27
C TRP A 308 9.77 -10.55 9.23
N LEU A 309 10.34 -10.71 8.05
CA LEU A 309 9.69 -11.34 6.89
C LEU A 309 10.45 -12.61 6.48
N PHE A 310 9.88 -13.78 6.73
CA PHE A 310 10.38 -15.06 6.23
C PHE A 310 9.98 -15.30 4.78
N TYR A 311 10.92 -15.85 3.99
CA TYR A 311 10.65 -16.44 2.68
C TYR A 311 10.57 -17.97 2.83
N MET A 312 9.37 -18.52 2.67
CA MET A 312 9.09 -19.95 2.88
C MET A 312 9.01 -20.75 1.56
N SER A 313 9.38 -20.15 0.45
CA SER A 313 9.40 -20.79 -0.87
C SER A 313 10.37 -20.07 -1.80
N ASP A 314 10.99 -20.81 -2.69
CA ASP A 314 11.68 -20.21 -3.83
C ASP A 314 10.66 -19.71 -4.84
N VAL A 315 10.95 -18.57 -5.45
CA VAL A 315 10.13 -17.96 -6.49
C VAL A 315 11.00 -17.88 -7.73
N LEU A 316 10.58 -18.55 -8.81
CA LEU A 316 11.41 -18.66 -10.02
C LEU A 316 11.59 -17.30 -10.71
N ALA A 317 10.55 -16.48 -10.73
CA ALA A 317 10.59 -15.13 -11.27
C ALA A 317 9.52 -14.23 -10.63
N GLY A 318 9.83 -12.95 -10.48
CA GLY A 318 8.98 -11.96 -9.80
C GLY A 318 8.98 -12.14 -8.28
N GLY A 319 8.00 -11.53 -7.60
CA GLY A 319 7.81 -11.71 -6.16
C GLY A 319 8.84 -11.02 -5.25
N ALA A 320 9.69 -10.13 -5.77
CA ALA A 320 10.62 -9.34 -4.95
C ALA A 320 9.88 -8.49 -3.90
N THR A 321 10.52 -8.29 -2.75
CA THR A 321 10.14 -7.23 -1.81
C THR A 321 10.97 -5.99 -2.18
N VAL A 322 10.30 -4.90 -2.54
CA VAL A 322 10.95 -3.69 -3.07
C VAL A 322 10.69 -2.50 -2.17
N PHE A 323 11.66 -1.59 -2.11
CA PHE A 323 11.58 -0.36 -1.33
C PHE A 323 11.71 0.83 -2.30
N PRO A 324 10.58 1.40 -2.79
CA PRO A 324 10.58 2.40 -3.85
C PRO A 324 11.43 3.65 -3.58
N ASP A 325 11.43 4.14 -2.34
CA ASP A 325 12.08 5.41 -2.00
C ASP A 325 13.61 5.32 -2.01
N ILE A 326 14.15 4.16 -1.63
CA ILE A 326 15.60 3.90 -1.63
C ILE A 326 16.08 3.15 -2.88
N GLY A 327 15.16 2.67 -3.73
CA GLY A 327 15.48 1.95 -4.95
C GLY A 327 16.06 0.55 -4.73
N ALA A 328 15.71 -0.11 -3.62
CA ALA A 328 16.19 -1.45 -3.27
C ALA A 328 15.22 -2.55 -3.73
N SER A 329 15.77 -3.72 -4.06
CA SER A 329 14.99 -4.90 -4.46
C SER A 329 15.57 -6.16 -3.83
N ILE A 330 14.76 -6.83 -3.02
CA ILE A 330 15.16 -7.98 -2.22
C ILE A 330 14.42 -9.21 -2.75
N TRP A 331 15.17 -10.09 -3.40
CA TRP A 331 14.59 -11.26 -4.05
C TRP A 331 14.31 -12.38 -3.04
N PRO A 332 13.20 -13.13 -3.20
CA PRO A 332 12.89 -14.24 -2.30
C PRO A 332 13.95 -15.32 -2.37
N GLN A 333 14.42 -15.77 -1.21
CA GLN A 333 15.29 -16.94 -1.10
C GLN A 333 14.71 -17.81 -0.01
N LYS A 334 14.32 -19.04 -0.34
CA LYS A 334 13.70 -19.94 0.62
C LYS A 334 14.57 -20.12 1.87
N ASN A 335 13.91 -20.26 3.01
CA ASN A 335 14.50 -20.45 4.33
C ASN A 335 15.30 -19.25 4.86
N SER A 336 15.27 -18.12 4.16
CA SER A 336 15.81 -16.85 4.67
C SER A 336 14.72 -15.98 5.29
N ALA A 337 15.15 -15.01 6.09
CA ALA A 337 14.30 -13.91 6.54
C ALA A 337 14.97 -12.58 6.27
N VAL A 338 14.17 -11.53 6.11
CA VAL A 338 14.64 -10.15 5.99
C VAL A 338 14.06 -9.35 7.14
N PHE A 339 14.89 -8.51 7.73
CA PHE A 339 14.57 -7.70 8.89
C PHE A 339 14.93 -6.24 8.63
N TRP A 340 14.05 -5.34 9.06
CA TRP A 340 14.28 -3.90 9.09
C TRP A 340 13.47 -3.27 10.23
N TYR A 341 13.94 -2.11 10.70
CA TYR A 341 13.16 -1.27 11.61
C TYR A 341 12.23 -0.37 10.80
N ASN A 342 10.98 -0.25 11.25
CA ASN A 342 9.97 0.63 10.68
C ASN A 342 10.01 2.04 11.30
N LEU A 343 10.51 2.14 12.53
CA LEU A 343 10.62 3.39 13.28
C LEU A 343 12.09 3.70 13.59
N PHE A 344 12.45 4.98 13.66
CA PHE A 344 13.70 5.45 14.25
C PHE A 344 13.76 5.14 15.76
N ALA A 345 14.92 5.31 16.39
CA ALA A 345 15.04 5.09 17.83
C ALA A 345 14.18 6.09 18.63
N SER A 346 13.89 7.26 18.06
CA SER A 346 12.95 8.26 18.59
C SER A 346 11.49 7.79 18.68
N GLY A 347 11.12 6.74 17.94
CA GLY A 347 9.72 6.32 17.74
C GLY A 347 9.07 6.94 16.50
N GLU A 348 9.75 7.86 15.80
CA GLU A 348 9.24 8.42 14.54
C GLU A 348 9.25 7.38 13.41
N GLY A 349 8.25 7.43 12.53
CA GLY A 349 8.16 6.57 11.36
C GLY A 349 9.28 6.81 10.36
N ASP A 350 10.00 5.76 9.97
CA ASP A 350 10.99 5.83 8.91
C ASP A 350 10.32 5.67 7.54
N TYR A 351 10.05 6.79 6.88
CA TYR A 351 9.42 6.81 5.56
C TYR A 351 10.25 6.14 4.47
N SER A 352 11.55 5.92 4.68
CA SER A 352 12.40 5.19 3.73
C SER A 352 12.11 3.67 3.70
N THR A 353 11.33 3.18 4.66
CA THR A 353 10.90 1.77 4.77
C THR A 353 9.63 1.46 4.00
N ARG A 354 9.11 2.44 3.23
CA ARG A 354 7.97 2.20 2.33
C ARG A 354 8.31 1.07 1.39
N HIS A 355 7.49 0.02 1.39
CA HIS A 355 7.83 -1.20 0.68
C HIS A 355 6.60 -1.88 0.08
N ALA A 356 6.85 -2.77 -0.88
CA ALA A 356 5.83 -3.47 -1.64
C ALA A 356 6.28 -4.90 -1.96
N ALA A 357 5.32 -5.76 -2.28
CA ALA A 357 5.59 -7.08 -2.84
C ALA A 357 5.24 -7.08 -4.34
N CYS A 358 6.26 -7.23 -5.19
CA CYS A 358 6.09 -7.33 -6.63
C CYS A 358 5.22 -8.53 -7.03
N PRO A 359 4.54 -8.47 -8.19
CA PRO A 359 3.79 -9.60 -8.73
C PRO A 359 4.68 -10.83 -8.88
N VAL A 360 4.16 -11.99 -8.47
CA VAL A 360 4.79 -13.28 -8.78
C VAL A 360 4.60 -13.57 -10.27
N LEU A 361 5.69 -13.75 -11.00
CA LEU A 361 5.64 -14.07 -12.42
C LEU A 361 5.60 -15.59 -12.65
N VAL A 362 6.47 -16.33 -11.96
CA VAL A 362 6.53 -17.80 -12.05
C VAL A 362 6.72 -18.42 -10.67
N GLY A 363 5.83 -19.35 -10.33
CA GLY A 363 5.85 -20.08 -9.07
C GLY A 363 4.75 -19.63 -8.11
N ASN A 364 5.02 -19.79 -6.80
CA ASN A 364 4.07 -19.46 -5.75
C ASN A 364 4.83 -18.97 -4.52
N LYS A 365 4.64 -17.70 -4.15
CA LYS A 365 5.36 -17.05 -3.05
C LYS A 365 4.62 -17.29 -1.73
N TRP A 366 5.25 -18.03 -0.84
CA TRP A 366 4.88 -18.15 0.56
C TRP A 366 5.81 -17.32 1.41
N VAL A 367 5.24 -16.46 2.23
CA VAL A 367 5.98 -15.66 3.19
C VAL A 367 5.28 -15.67 4.54
N SER A 368 6.04 -15.34 5.58
CA SER A 368 5.47 -15.11 6.90
C SER A 368 6.00 -13.84 7.52
N ASN A 369 5.10 -12.97 7.97
CA ASN A 369 5.40 -11.71 8.64
C ASN A 369 5.25 -11.88 10.15
N LYS A 370 6.19 -11.28 10.89
CA LYS A 370 6.08 -11.02 12.32
C LYS A 370 6.33 -9.53 12.53
N TRP A 371 5.34 -8.84 13.07
CA TRP A 371 5.42 -7.43 13.42
C TRP A 371 5.69 -7.28 14.91
N ILE A 372 6.71 -6.50 15.25
CA ILE A 372 7.17 -6.30 16.63
C ILE A 372 6.76 -4.90 17.05
N HIS A 373 6.15 -4.77 18.23
CA HIS A 373 5.63 -3.51 18.75
C HIS A 373 6.61 -2.80 19.69
N GLU A 374 6.41 -1.50 19.91
CA GLU A 374 7.26 -0.67 20.76
C GLU A 374 7.17 -0.99 22.26
N ARG A 375 6.00 -1.44 22.72
CA ARG A 375 5.81 -1.76 24.13
C ARG A 375 6.60 -3.00 24.53
N GLY A 376 7.27 -2.95 25.68
CA GLY A 376 8.21 -3.98 26.14
C GLY A 376 9.66 -3.74 25.69
N GLN A 377 9.89 -2.76 24.80
CA GLN A 377 11.21 -2.46 24.27
C GLN A 377 11.91 -1.30 25.01
N GLU A 378 11.28 -0.72 26.04
CA GLU A 378 11.71 0.53 26.67
C GLU A 378 13.16 0.48 27.19
N TRP A 379 13.59 -0.70 27.63
CA TRP A 379 14.94 -0.95 28.16
C TRP A 379 15.86 -1.70 27.18
N ARG A 380 15.30 -2.24 26.09
CA ARG A 380 16.02 -3.01 25.07
C ARG A 380 16.45 -2.14 23.89
N ARG A 381 15.66 -1.09 23.59
CA ARG A 381 15.88 -0.15 22.49
C ARG A 381 15.72 1.29 23.00
N PRO A 382 16.73 1.86 23.67
CA PRO A 382 16.65 3.21 24.20
C PRO A 382 16.54 4.25 23.08
N CYS A 383 15.81 5.35 23.36
CA CYS A 383 15.63 6.42 22.38
C CYS A 383 16.94 7.13 22.04
N GLY A 384 17.07 7.52 20.77
CA GLY A 384 18.14 8.39 20.30
C GLY A 384 17.96 9.84 20.76
N LEU A 385 19.02 10.65 20.64
CA LEU A 385 18.96 12.08 20.91
C LEU A 385 18.36 12.88 19.74
N ASN A 386 18.34 12.30 18.54
CA ASN A 386 17.82 12.91 17.33
C ASN A 386 16.59 12.14 16.83
N GLU A 387 15.66 12.86 16.20
CA GLU A 387 14.39 12.29 15.71
C GLU A 387 14.58 11.28 14.57
N SER A 388 15.66 11.39 13.80
CA SER A 388 15.92 10.56 12.59
C SER A 388 17.11 9.60 12.74
N GLU A 389 17.53 9.32 13.98
CA GLU A 389 18.61 8.38 14.29
C GLU A 389 18.12 7.03 14.82
#